data_AF-A0A3N5RXK4-F1
#
_entry.id   AF-A0A3N5RXK4-F1
#
_cell.length_a   1.000
_cell.length_b   1.000
_cell.length_c   1.000
_cell.angle_alpha   90.00
_cell.angle_beta   90.00
_cell.angle_gamma   90.00
#
_symmetry.space_group_name_H-M   'P 1'
#
loop_
_entity.id
_entity.type
_entity.pdbx_description
1 polymer ?
#
loop_
_entity_poly.entity_id
_entity_poly.type
_entity_poly.pdbx_seq_one_letter_code
_entity_poly.pdbx_strand_id
1 'polypeptide(L)'
;MNTTTATAQFAIKEPRGLSPRITWLRDYFFSGVERPWNNEFMPWSTGTPWDVQYDEISYYIVPETYAFLQTFRSSFHQMARTVHLHDDFWKWSLPERRAWFVKEVMVNYMPHEVLPGDLIAGSRFNLQASRCWTKKELQERDRLIYGKKGARAMMKWFHDHGFGNSGATSGHLIPDYKRVLVEGWKGIYEDLMARYYELSDREKSGPRGAQLHAMMTAALMPKELAAVYAGECLRLAAKESTPSRKEELKQMAANLERVPWEPSVTFHEAVQALWLSHMLVMSDENYPGPGVSFGRLDQYLLPYWDHSIRNGMDREFGKEILKCFWVHSNTAYDAMIRVGGNQGITAGFGQLFNLSGLGADGADMTNDLSYALLEVIDEMTPILEPKPNVRLHRNSPEKLMDTVVSMISSNQGAPFLLNFDERSMAGMLREAKRSGVGHLINESNVHEYASVGCLENTMVGNDRSGTVDNNLNL
;
A
#
# COMPACT_ATOMS: atom_id res chain seq x y z
N MET A 1 -17.85 51.62 7.27
CA MET A 1 -16.79 51.22 6.33
C MET A 1 -17.08 49.78 5.93
N ASN A 2 -17.49 49.56 4.68
CA ASN A 2 -17.68 48.23 4.14
C ASN A 2 -16.31 47.58 3.94
N THR A 3 -15.98 46.61 4.78
CA THR A 3 -14.87 45.69 4.53
C THR A 3 -15.33 44.70 3.47
N THR A 4 -15.15 45.07 2.20
CA THR A 4 -15.10 44.11 1.10
C THR A 4 -13.95 43.16 1.38
N THR A 5 -14.26 41.97 1.90
CA THR A 5 -13.36 40.82 1.87
C THR A 5 -12.99 40.59 0.42
N ALA A 6 -11.73 40.87 0.07
CA ALA A 6 -11.18 40.53 -1.24
C ALA A 6 -11.43 39.04 -1.48
N THR A 7 -12.20 38.73 -2.52
CA THR A 7 -12.34 37.37 -3.04
C THR A 7 -10.95 36.82 -3.33
N ALA A 8 -10.67 35.59 -2.89
CA ALA A 8 -9.37 34.96 -3.08
C ALA A 8 -8.95 35.09 -4.56
N GLN A 9 -7.77 35.67 -4.78
CA GLN A 9 -7.29 36.07 -6.12
C GLN A 9 -6.75 34.87 -6.93
N PHE A 10 -6.76 33.67 -6.36
CA PHE A 10 -6.19 32.45 -6.93
C PHE A 10 -7.29 31.40 -7.11
N ALA A 11 -7.50 30.95 -8.34
CA ALA A 11 -8.35 29.80 -8.64
C ALA A 11 -7.67 28.52 -8.16
N ILE A 12 -8.40 27.58 -7.56
CA ILE A 12 -7.92 26.23 -7.28
C ILE A 12 -7.77 25.51 -8.61
N LYS A 13 -6.69 24.73 -8.79
CA LYS A 13 -6.52 23.92 -9.98
C LYS A 13 -7.65 22.88 -10.06
N GLU A 14 -8.30 22.82 -11.21
CA GLU A 14 -9.35 21.85 -11.50
C GLU A 14 -8.79 20.70 -12.35
N PRO A 15 -9.33 19.48 -12.21
CA PRO A 15 -8.92 18.36 -13.04
C PRO A 15 -9.26 18.64 -14.51
N ARG A 16 -8.45 18.10 -15.43
CA ARG A 16 -8.58 18.37 -16.87
C ARG A 16 -8.33 17.12 -17.70
N GLY A 17 -8.95 17.05 -18.88
CA GLY A 17 -8.73 15.95 -19.81
C GLY A 17 -9.18 14.57 -19.29
N LEU A 18 -10.12 14.53 -18.34
CA LEU A 18 -10.64 13.28 -17.80
C LEU A 18 -11.63 12.63 -18.78
N SER A 19 -11.50 11.32 -19.00
CA SER A 19 -12.51 10.54 -19.72
C SER A 19 -13.80 10.44 -18.90
N PRO A 20 -14.97 10.15 -19.51
CA PRO A 20 -16.21 9.97 -18.77
C PRO A 20 -16.11 8.94 -17.62
N ARG A 21 -15.31 7.88 -17.82
CA ARG A 21 -15.00 6.87 -16.80
C ARG A 21 -14.30 7.49 -15.60
N ILE A 22 -13.21 8.22 -15.85
CA ILE A 22 -12.39 8.79 -14.77
C ILE A 22 -13.14 9.90 -14.04
N THR A 23 -13.90 10.73 -14.75
CA THR A 23 -14.80 11.71 -14.13
C THR A 23 -15.78 11.02 -13.19
N TRP A 24 -16.45 9.96 -13.64
CA TRP A 24 -17.38 9.21 -12.81
C TRP A 24 -16.72 8.60 -11.57
N LEU A 25 -15.57 7.93 -11.73
CA LEU A 25 -14.84 7.33 -10.61
C LEU A 25 -14.38 8.37 -9.59
N ARG A 26 -13.93 9.53 -10.07
CA ARG A 26 -13.53 10.66 -9.23
C ARG A 26 -14.72 11.21 -8.45
N ASP A 27 -15.83 11.49 -9.13
CA ASP A 27 -17.05 12.01 -8.48
C ASP A 27 -17.63 11.00 -7.49
N TYR A 28 -17.56 9.71 -7.81
CA TYR A 28 -17.91 8.62 -6.91
C TYR A 28 -17.05 8.68 -5.64
N PHE A 29 -15.72 8.75 -5.76
CA PHE A 29 -14.81 8.88 -4.62
C PHE A 29 -15.14 10.10 -3.75
N PHE A 30 -15.30 11.29 -4.35
CA PHE A 30 -15.61 12.53 -3.62
C PHE A 30 -17.04 12.61 -3.07
N SER A 31 -17.94 11.70 -3.47
CA SER A 31 -19.23 11.51 -2.78
C SER A 31 -19.06 10.98 -1.35
N GLY A 32 -17.84 10.53 -0.98
CA GLY A 32 -17.46 10.25 0.39
C GLY A 32 -18.31 9.13 0.98
N VAL A 33 -18.99 9.42 2.09
CA VAL A 33 -19.83 8.46 2.84
C VAL A 33 -21.21 8.24 2.23
N GLU A 34 -21.60 9.02 1.22
CA GLU A 34 -22.89 8.87 0.52
C GLU A 34 -22.83 7.77 -0.54
N ARG A 35 -21.65 7.16 -0.73
CA ARG A 35 -21.49 6.01 -1.61
C ARG A 35 -22.28 4.80 -1.09
N PRO A 36 -22.81 3.94 -1.97
CA PRO A 36 -23.49 2.70 -1.57
C PRO A 36 -22.61 1.76 -0.74
N TRP A 37 -21.29 1.85 -0.92
CA TRP A 37 -20.30 1.17 -0.12
C TRP A 37 -18.98 1.94 -0.13
N ASN A 38 -18.18 1.71 0.91
CA ASN A 38 -16.86 2.26 1.11
C ASN A 38 -15.90 1.12 1.50
N ASN A 39 -14.61 1.32 1.31
CA ASN A 39 -13.57 0.43 1.84
C ASN A 39 -13.40 0.67 3.36
N GLU A 40 -14.42 0.30 4.13
CA GLU A 40 -14.50 0.47 5.59
C GLU A 40 -13.69 -0.58 6.35
N PHE A 41 -13.36 -0.29 7.61
CA PHE A 41 -12.78 -1.30 8.50
C PHE A 41 -13.76 -2.45 8.76
N MET A 42 -13.34 -3.67 8.42
CA MET A 42 -14.15 -4.88 8.63
C MET A 42 -13.46 -5.83 9.62
N PRO A 43 -13.90 -5.89 10.89
CA PRO A 43 -13.34 -6.78 11.89
C PRO A 43 -13.83 -8.23 11.76
N TRP A 44 -12.90 -9.17 11.91
CA TRP A 44 -13.16 -10.61 11.85
C TRP A 44 -12.54 -11.34 13.04
N SER A 45 -13.29 -12.30 13.59
CA SER A 45 -12.98 -12.98 14.84
C SER A 45 -12.92 -14.50 14.67
N THR A 46 -12.09 -15.13 15.48
CA THR A 46 -12.08 -16.58 15.73
C THR A 46 -13.31 -17.06 16.49
N GLY A 47 -14.14 -16.14 17.00
CA GLY A 47 -15.30 -16.43 17.82
C GLY A 47 -14.97 -16.75 19.28
N THR A 48 -13.68 -16.73 19.66
CA THR A 48 -13.28 -16.95 21.05
C THR A 48 -13.56 -15.72 21.92
N PRO A 49 -13.98 -15.88 23.19
CA PRO A 49 -14.33 -14.73 24.06
C PRO A 49 -13.15 -13.79 24.39
N TRP A 50 -11.92 -14.22 24.13
CA TRP A 50 -10.70 -13.46 24.42
C TRP A 50 -10.07 -12.86 23.15
N ASP A 51 -10.71 -13.00 22.00
CA ASP A 51 -10.11 -12.57 20.74
C ASP A 51 -9.89 -11.05 20.67
N VAL A 52 -8.86 -10.65 19.91
CA VAL A 52 -8.47 -9.26 19.72
C VAL A 52 -8.29 -9.01 18.23
N GLN A 53 -8.89 -7.94 17.71
CA GLN A 53 -8.74 -7.50 16.32
C GLN A 53 -7.83 -6.27 16.24
N TYR A 54 -8.07 -5.31 17.13
CA TYR A 54 -7.33 -4.06 17.20
C TYR A 54 -6.09 -4.17 18.09
N ASP A 55 -4.90 -4.06 17.49
CA ASP A 55 -3.63 -4.02 18.22
C ASP A 55 -3.17 -2.57 18.41
N GLU A 56 -3.28 -2.08 19.64
CA GLU A 56 -2.98 -0.68 19.96
C GLU A 56 -1.53 -0.27 19.70
N ILE A 57 -0.58 -1.22 19.65
CA ILE A 57 0.84 -0.91 19.45
C ILE A 57 1.05 -0.22 18.10
N SER A 58 0.32 -0.66 17.06
CA SER A 58 0.38 -0.08 15.72
C SER A 58 -0.06 1.38 15.66
N TYR A 59 -0.72 1.88 16.72
CA TYR A 59 -1.28 3.23 16.79
C TYR A 59 -0.58 4.11 17.84
N TYR A 60 0.50 3.63 18.46
CA TYR A 60 1.27 4.43 19.41
C TYR A 60 1.98 5.62 18.76
N ILE A 61 2.15 5.60 17.44
CA ILE A 61 2.67 6.76 16.70
C ILE A 61 1.59 7.81 16.34
N VAL A 62 0.33 7.57 16.74
CA VAL A 62 -0.83 8.42 16.46
C VAL A 62 -1.45 8.92 17.77
N PRO A 63 -0.93 10.01 18.36
CA PRO A 63 -1.37 10.54 19.66
C PRO A 63 -2.86 10.82 19.77
N GLU A 64 -3.50 11.17 18.66
CA GLU A 64 -4.93 11.42 18.54
C GLU A 64 -5.77 10.19 18.93
N THR A 65 -5.20 8.98 18.86
CA THR A 65 -5.88 7.73 19.21
C THR A 65 -5.77 7.34 20.68
N TYR A 66 -4.87 7.96 21.45
CA TYR A 66 -4.51 7.49 22.80
C TYR A 66 -5.70 7.42 23.76
N ALA A 67 -6.57 8.43 23.71
CA ALA A 67 -7.78 8.48 24.53
C ALA A 67 -8.82 7.40 24.15
N PHE A 68 -8.68 6.81 22.96
CA PHE A 68 -9.66 5.90 22.36
C PHE A 68 -9.18 4.46 22.25
N LEU A 69 -7.93 4.12 22.61
CA LEU A 69 -7.38 2.77 22.42
C LEU A 69 -8.28 1.67 23.00
N GLN A 70 -8.80 1.86 24.21
CA GLN A 70 -9.72 0.90 24.83
C GLN A 70 -11.07 0.85 24.12
N THR A 71 -11.60 2.02 23.71
CA THR A 71 -12.85 2.13 22.97
C THR A 71 -12.74 1.41 21.63
N PHE A 72 -11.68 1.64 20.86
CA PHE A 72 -11.42 0.96 19.60
C PHE A 72 -11.32 -0.56 19.80
N ARG A 73 -10.54 -1.03 20.78
CA ARG A 73 -10.45 -2.46 21.09
C ARG A 73 -11.82 -3.09 21.36
N SER A 74 -12.63 -2.46 22.22
CA SER A 74 -13.97 -2.96 22.56
C SER A 74 -14.95 -2.89 21.40
N SER A 75 -14.92 -1.81 20.60
CA SER A 75 -15.82 -1.62 19.46
C SER A 75 -15.50 -2.59 18.33
N PHE A 76 -14.23 -2.78 17.99
CA PHE A 76 -13.83 -3.76 16.97
C PHE A 76 -14.23 -5.19 17.38
N HIS A 77 -14.06 -5.55 18.66
CA HIS A 77 -14.49 -6.86 19.15
C HIS A 77 -16.02 -7.05 19.04
N GLN A 78 -16.81 -6.04 19.40
CA GLN A 78 -18.28 -6.10 19.31
C GLN A 78 -18.81 -6.16 17.87
N MET A 79 -18.13 -5.49 16.93
CA MET A 79 -18.50 -5.49 15.51
C MET A 79 -17.97 -6.73 14.77
N ALA A 80 -17.04 -7.48 15.37
CA ALA A 80 -16.33 -8.55 14.68
C ALA A 80 -17.28 -9.67 14.27
N ARG A 81 -17.13 -10.12 13.02
CA ARG A 81 -17.86 -11.28 12.48
C ARG A 81 -17.04 -12.54 12.66
N THR A 82 -17.69 -13.63 13.05
CA THR A 82 -17.00 -14.91 13.32
C THR A 82 -16.69 -15.65 12.02
N VAL A 83 -15.46 -16.13 11.92
CA VAL A 83 -14.96 -17.01 10.85
C VAL A 83 -15.09 -18.46 11.29
N HIS A 84 -15.46 -19.35 10.36
CA HIS A 84 -15.43 -20.78 10.63
C HIS A 84 -13.98 -21.27 10.56
N LEU A 85 -13.45 -21.77 11.68
CA LEU A 85 -12.05 -22.18 11.79
C LEU A 85 -11.84 -23.60 11.29
N HIS A 86 -10.69 -23.86 10.69
CA HIS A 86 -10.23 -25.21 10.39
C HIS A 86 -10.13 -26.06 11.68
N ASP A 87 -10.44 -27.37 11.60
CA ASP A 87 -10.47 -28.26 12.77
C ASP A 87 -9.12 -28.30 13.53
N ASP A 88 -8.02 -28.23 12.78
CA ASP A 88 -6.66 -28.20 13.34
C ASP A 88 -6.14 -26.79 13.67
N PHE A 89 -6.96 -25.74 13.55
CA PHE A 89 -6.51 -24.34 13.67
C PHE A 89 -5.69 -24.09 14.94
N TRP A 90 -6.15 -24.59 16.09
CA TRP A 90 -5.45 -24.39 17.37
C TRP A 90 -4.26 -25.32 17.62
N LYS A 91 -3.99 -26.27 16.71
CA LYS A 91 -2.78 -27.10 16.74
C LYS A 91 -1.60 -26.45 16.01
N TRP A 92 -1.88 -25.48 15.13
CA TRP A 92 -0.86 -24.77 14.37
C TRP A 92 -0.14 -23.71 15.20
N SER A 93 1.05 -23.32 14.75
CA SER A 93 1.77 -22.19 15.31
C SER A 93 1.01 -20.87 15.14
N LEU A 94 1.41 -19.82 15.87
CA LEU A 94 0.81 -18.49 15.69
C LEU A 94 0.99 -17.93 14.26
N PRO A 95 2.18 -18.00 13.61
CA PRO A 95 2.35 -17.57 12.22
C PRO A 95 1.40 -18.29 11.25
N GLU A 96 1.27 -19.62 11.39
CA GLU A 96 0.39 -20.42 10.53
C GLU A 96 -1.09 -20.05 10.73
N ARG A 97 -1.55 -19.90 11.98
CA ARG A 97 -2.90 -19.43 12.28
C ARG A 97 -3.19 -18.06 11.68
N ARG A 98 -2.25 -17.12 11.80
CA ARG A 98 -2.38 -15.76 11.24
C ARG A 98 -2.44 -15.79 9.72
N ALA A 99 -1.51 -16.47 9.06
CA ALA A 99 -1.48 -16.56 7.60
C ALA A 99 -2.75 -17.22 7.04
N TRP A 100 -3.20 -18.31 7.67
CA TRP A 100 -4.44 -18.98 7.28
C TRP A 100 -5.65 -18.08 7.50
N PHE A 101 -5.78 -17.45 8.67
CA PHE A 101 -6.96 -16.63 9.00
C PHE A 101 -7.07 -15.41 8.08
N VAL A 102 -5.98 -14.71 7.83
CA VAL A 102 -5.97 -13.55 6.91
C VAL A 102 -6.35 -14.00 5.49
N LYS A 103 -5.77 -15.10 5.00
CA LYS A 103 -6.13 -15.65 3.67
C LYS A 103 -7.60 -16.00 3.60
N GLU A 104 -8.09 -16.79 4.56
CA GLU A 104 -9.46 -17.26 4.63
C GLU A 104 -10.43 -16.08 4.60
N VAL A 105 -10.17 -15.05 5.41
CA VAL A 105 -11.02 -13.86 5.45
C VAL A 105 -10.98 -13.09 4.13
N MET A 106 -9.79 -12.80 3.61
CA MET A 106 -9.64 -12.04 2.37
C MET A 106 -10.28 -12.72 1.16
N VAL A 107 -10.17 -14.05 1.07
CA VAL A 107 -10.66 -14.83 -0.08
C VAL A 107 -12.14 -15.16 0.05
N ASN A 108 -12.62 -15.56 1.24
CA ASN A 108 -13.95 -16.17 1.37
C ASN A 108 -14.98 -15.31 2.11
N TYR A 109 -14.57 -14.26 2.83
CA TYR A 109 -15.46 -13.51 3.72
C TYR A 109 -15.55 -12.00 3.41
N MET A 110 -14.46 -11.39 2.97
CA MET A 110 -14.47 -9.99 2.55
C MET A 110 -15.34 -9.82 1.28
N PRO A 111 -16.04 -8.69 1.11
CA PRO A 111 -16.75 -8.42 -0.13
C PRO A 111 -15.78 -8.17 -1.29
N HIS A 112 -16.03 -8.80 -2.45
CA HIS A 112 -15.26 -8.60 -3.67
C HIS A 112 -16.07 -7.75 -4.65
N GLU A 113 -15.82 -6.44 -4.68
CA GLU A 113 -16.54 -5.49 -5.52
C GLU A 113 -15.61 -4.87 -6.56
N VAL A 114 -16.12 -4.65 -7.77
CA VAL A 114 -15.44 -3.89 -8.83
C VAL A 114 -16.13 -2.54 -8.98
N LEU A 115 -15.37 -1.45 -8.91
CA LEU A 115 -15.92 -0.10 -9.10
C LEU A 115 -16.54 0.01 -10.51
N PRO A 116 -17.68 0.70 -10.66
CA PRO A 116 -18.30 0.86 -11.98
C PRO A 116 -17.37 1.56 -12.96
N GLY A 117 -17.23 0.98 -14.15
CA GLY A 117 -16.30 1.48 -15.17
C GLY A 117 -14.82 1.29 -14.84
N ASP A 118 -14.42 0.65 -13.74
CA ASP A 118 -12.99 0.49 -13.44
C ASP A 118 -12.28 -0.45 -14.40
N LEU A 119 -10.97 -0.24 -14.60
CA LEU A 119 -10.09 -1.14 -15.35
C LEU A 119 -9.25 -2.03 -14.44
N ILE A 120 -9.25 -1.80 -13.13
CA ILE A 120 -8.49 -2.57 -12.14
C ILE A 120 -9.46 -3.12 -11.07
N ALA A 121 -9.27 -4.37 -10.67
CA ALA A 121 -10.02 -5.00 -9.59
C ALA A 121 -9.24 -4.99 -8.28
N GLY A 122 -9.93 -5.04 -7.15
CA GLY A 122 -9.34 -5.01 -5.81
C GLY A 122 -9.91 -3.88 -4.97
N SER A 123 -11.11 -4.06 -4.43
CA SER A 123 -11.76 -3.07 -3.56
C SER A 123 -12.06 -3.69 -2.18
N ARG A 124 -12.51 -2.88 -1.21
CA ARG A 124 -13.05 -3.35 0.08
C ARG A 124 -12.14 -4.37 0.81
N PHE A 125 -10.90 -3.98 1.04
CA PHE A 125 -9.85 -4.82 1.61
C PHE A 125 -9.38 -4.38 3.02
N ASN A 126 -9.99 -3.35 3.62
CA ASN A 126 -9.63 -2.83 4.95
C ASN A 126 -9.98 -3.80 6.09
N LEU A 127 -9.18 -4.86 6.19
CA LEU A 127 -9.32 -5.98 7.12
C LEU A 127 -8.81 -5.62 8.52
N GLN A 128 -9.63 -5.91 9.53
CA GLN A 128 -9.22 -5.94 10.94
C GLN A 128 -9.28 -7.39 11.46
N ALA A 129 -8.24 -8.17 11.15
CA ALA A 129 -8.22 -9.60 11.46
C ALA A 129 -7.91 -9.90 12.93
N SER A 130 -8.52 -10.95 13.47
CA SER A 130 -8.14 -11.59 14.73
C SER A 130 -6.62 -11.77 14.82
N ARG A 131 -6.02 -11.40 15.94
CA ARG A 131 -4.61 -11.68 16.25
C ARG A 131 -4.33 -13.17 16.45
N CYS A 132 -5.37 -14.01 16.41
CA CYS A 132 -5.32 -15.47 16.46
C CYS A 132 -4.61 -16.01 17.69
N TRP A 133 -4.61 -15.28 18.81
CA TRP A 133 -3.96 -15.72 20.03
C TRP A 133 -4.78 -16.77 20.78
N THR A 134 -4.10 -17.78 21.31
CA THR A 134 -4.64 -18.59 22.40
C THR A 134 -4.83 -17.71 23.63
N LYS A 135 -5.68 -18.14 24.57
CA LYS A 135 -5.87 -17.44 25.84
C LYS A 135 -4.54 -17.19 26.59
N LYS A 136 -3.60 -18.14 26.51
CA LYS A 136 -2.27 -18.03 27.12
C LYS A 136 -1.40 -16.97 26.44
N GLU A 137 -1.36 -16.96 25.10
CA GLU A 137 -0.61 -15.97 24.33
C GLU A 137 -1.15 -14.56 24.56
N LEU A 138 -2.47 -14.40 24.63
CA LEU A 138 -3.09 -13.13 24.97
C LEU A 138 -2.68 -12.64 26.37
N GLN A 139 -2.74 -13.51 27.38
CA GLN A 139 -2.34 -13.15 28.75
C GLN A 139 -0.89 -12.67 28.81
N GLU A 140 0.00 -13.32 28.04
CA GLU A 140 1.40 -12.90 27.95
C GLU A 140 1.53 -11.54 27.26
N ARG A 141 0.84 -11.33 26.13
CA ARG A 141 0.81 -10.03 25.46
C ARG A 141 0.27 -8.94 26.37
N ASP A 142 -0.87 -9.16 27.03
CA ASP A 142 -1.51 -8.16 27.88
C ASP A 142 -0.63 -7.81 29.10
N ARG A 143 0.19 -8.74 29.60
CA ARG A 143 1.21 -8.45 30.60
C ARG A 143 2.28 -7.48 30.08
N LEU A 144 2.74 -7.65 28.84
CA LEU A 144 3.73 -6.78 28.20
C LEU A 144 3.18 -5.38 27.86
N ILE A 145 1.88 -5.27 27.62
CA ILE A 145 1.24 -4.01 27.23
C ILE A 145 0.70 -3.23 28.42
N TYR A 146 -0.09 -3.88 29.28
CA TYR A 146 -0.79 -3.25 30.41
C TYR A 146 -0.05 -3.36 31.74
N GLY A 147 1.10 -4.05 31.77
CA GLY A 147 1.96 -4.08 32.95
C GLY A 147 2.42 -2.68 33.37
N LYS A 148 2.83 -2.52 34.63
CA LYS A 148 3.28 -1.22 35.19
C LYS A 148 4.42 -0.56 34.42
N LYS A 149 5.25 -1.36 33.75
CA LYS A 149 6.33 -0.93 32.84
C LYS A 149 6.10 -1.44 31.40
N GLY A 150 4.84 -1.70 31.07
CA GLY A 150 4.44 -2.21 29.78
C GLY A 150 4.44 -1.12 28.71
N ALA A 151 4.27 -1.52 27.46
CA ALA A 151 4.38 -0.63 26.31
C ALA A 151 3.44 0.59 26.42
N ARG A 152 2.21 0.44 26.91
CA ARG A 152 1.26 1.57 27.06
C ARG A 152 1.76 2.61 28.06
N ALA A 153 2.30 2.16 29.20
CA ALA A 153 2.84 3.05 30.21
C ALA A 153 4.08 3.79 29.70
N MET A 154 4.94 3.09 28.95
CA MET A 154 6.14 3.69 28.35
C MET A 154 5.80 4.71 27.26
N MET A 155 4.90 4.38 26.34
CA MET A 155 4.41 5.31 25.32
C MET A 155 3.87 6.59 25.96
N LYS A 156 3.02 6.45 26.99
CA LYS A 156 2.47 7.61 27.70
C LYS A 156 3.57 8.43 28.39
N TRP A 157 4.55 7.75 28.99
CA TRP A 157 5.68 8.44 29.60
C TRP A 157 6.46 9.25 28.56
N PHE A 158 6.80 8.68 27.40
CA PHE A 158 7.46 9.43 26.32
C PHE A 158 6.64 10.64 25.88
N HIS A 159 5.33 10.45 25.66
CA HIS A 159 4.43 11.53 25.27
C HIS A 159 4.41 12.68 26.29
N ASP A 160 4.31 12.36 27.57
CA ASP A 160 4.30 13.34 28.67
C ASP A 160 5.68 14.00 28.89
N HIS A 161 6.76 13.51 28.24
CA HIS A 161 8.14 13.99 28.38
C HIS A 161 8.73 14.53 27.07
N GLY A 162 7.90 15.15 26.24
CA GLY A 162 8.37 15.91 25.08
C GLY A 162 8.58 15.09 23.82
N PHE A 163 8.00 13.88 23.73
CA PHE A 163 7.82 13.22 22.44
C PHE A 163 6.41 13.50 21.93
N GLY A 164 6.27 13.98 20.70
CA GLY A 164 4.98 14.07 20.04
C GLY A 164 4.36 12.68 19.90
N ASN A 165 5.15 11.73 19.38
CA ASN A 165 4.77 10.33 19.26
C ASN A 165 5.96 9.39 19.60
N SER A 166 5.66 8.16 20.02
CA SER A 166 6.68 7.15 20.33
C SER A 166 6.08 5.75 20.27
N GLY A 167 6.56 4.91 19.34
CA GLY A 167 6.09 3.55 19.18
C GLY A 167 6.60 2.89 17.91
N ALA A 168 6.38 1.58 17.79
CA ALA A 168 6.66 0.89 16.54
C ALA A 168 5.55 1.20 15.52
N THR A 169 5.94 1.54 14.31
CA THR A 169 5.01 1.84 13.22
C THR A 169 4.77 0.59 12.36
N SER A 170 3.49 0.26 12.10
CA SER A 170 3.13 -0.66 11.00
C SER A 170 3.12 0.10 9.68
N GLY A 171 3.41 -0.56 8.56
CA GLY A 171 3.67 0.13 7.30
C GLY A 171 5.10 0.66 7.28
N HIS A 172 5.26 1.85 6.70
CA HIS A 172 6.56 2.51 6.55
C HIS A 172 7.62 1.57 5.92
N LEU A 173 7.22 0.92 4.83
CA LEU A 173 8.04 0.00 4.07
C LEU A 173 7.75 0.11 2.57
N ILE A 174 8.69 -0.40 1.77
CA ILE A 174 8.55 -0.51 0.31
C ILE A 174 8.71 -1.99 -0.05
N PRO A 175 7.61 -2.72 -0.31
CA PRO A 175 7.69 -4.10 -0.73
C PRO A 175 8.46 -4.25 -2.05
N ASP A 176 9.01 -5.44 -2.28
CA ASP A 176 9.68 -5.76 -3.55
C ASP A 176 8.65 -6.04 -4.66
N TYR A 177 7.96 -4.97 -5.11
CA TYR A 177 6.98 -5.09 -6.18
C TYR A 177 7.61 -5.56 -7.49
N LYS A 178 8.87 -5.19 -7.76
CA LYS A 178 9.60 -5.66 -8.94
C LYS A 178 9.66 -7.19 -8.96
N ARG A 179 10.01 -7.83 -7.84
CA ARG A 179 10.01 -9.29 -7.73
C ARG A 179 8.64 -9.88 -8.01
N VAL A 180 7.57 -9.30 -7.47
CA VAL A 180 6.20 -9.77 -7.74
C VAL A 180 5.86 -9.71 -9.23
N LEU A 181 6.22 -8.64 -9.93
CA LEU A 181 5.89 -8.51 -11.36
C LEU A 181 6.73 -9.42 -12.25
N VAL A 182 8.00 -9.66 -11.90
CA VAL A 182 8.96 -10.44 -12.68
C VAL A 182 8.80 -11.94 -12.45
N GLU A 183 8.60 -12.36 -11.19
CA GLU A 183 8.53 -13.77 -10.80
C GLU A 183 7.09 -14.27 -10.65
N GLY A 184 6.13 -13.36 -10.44
CA GLY A 184 4.81 -13.70 -9.92
C GLY A 184 4.89 -14.18 -8.46
N TRP A 185 3.74 -14.23 -7.79
CA TRP A 185 3.66 -14.90 -6.48
C TRP A 185 3.97 -16.39 -6.56
N LYS A 186 3.88 -16.99 -7.76
CA LYS A 186 4.34 -18.34 -8.03
C LYS A 186 5.84 -18.51 -7.80
N GLY A 187 6.68 -17.64 -8.37
CA GLY A 187 8.13 -17.73 -8.17
C GLY A 187 8.52 -17.49 -6.70
N ILE A 188 7.83 -16.58 -6.02
CA ILE A 188 7.99 -16.37 -4.57
C ILE A 188 7.61 -17.64 -3.79
N TYR A 189 6.48 -18.27 -4.12
CA TYR A 189 6.05 -19.52 -3.50
C TYR A 189 7.03 -20.66 -3.76
N GLU A 190 7.57 -20.78 -4.97
CA GLU A 190 8.56 -21.79 -5.35
C GLU A 190 9.89 -21.60 -4.61
N ASP A 191 10.36 -20.36 -4.42
CA ASP A 191 11.53 -20.04 -3.58
C ASP A 191 11.29 -20.43 -2.11
N LEU A 192 10.11 -20.13 -1.56
CA LEU A 192 9.74 -20.54 -0.20
C LEU A 192 9.68 -22.06 -0.05
N MET A 193 9.12 -22.76 -1.04
CA MET A 193 9.08 -24.23 -1.09
C MET A 193 10.48 -24.83 -1.13
N ALA A 194 11.37 -24.29 -1.98
CA ALA A 194 12.76 -24.75 -2.07
C ALA A 194 13.47 -24.63 -0.72
N ARG A 195 13.38 -23.46 -0.06
CA ARG A 195 13.93 -23.22 1.28
C ARG A 195 13.36 -24.16 2.34
N TYR A 196 12.08 -24.52 2.23
CA TYR A 196 11.45 -25.47 3.14
C TYR A 196 12.00 -26.88 2.95
N TYR A 197 12.20 -27.33 1.69
CA TYR A 197 12.73 -28.67 1.43
C TYR A 197 14.20 -28.84 1.81
N GLU A 198 14.98 -27.76 1.81
CA GLU A 198 16.36 -27.73 2.33
C GLU A 198 16.46 -27.95 3.84
N LEU A 199 15.36 -27.77 4.58
CA LEU A 199 15.34 -28.00 6.03
C LEU A 199 15.46 -29.49 6.37
N SER A 200 16.16 -29.77 7.46
CA SER A 200 16.13 -31.08 8.11
C SER A 200 14.75 -31.40 8.67
N ASP A 201 14.42 -32.68 8.88
CA ASP A 201 13.10 -33.09 9.43
C ASP A 201 12.80 -32.46 10.80
N ARG A 202 13.84 -32.24 11.60
CA ARG A 202 13.75 -31.54 12.89
C ARG A 202 13.37 -30.07 12.70
N GLU A 203 13.96 -29.38 11.72
CA GLU A 203 13.67 -27.97 11.44
C GLU A 203 12.29 -27.79 10.81
N LYS A 204 11.87 -28.72 9.92
CA LYS A 204 10.52 -28.76 9.33
C LYS A 204 9.45 -28.85 10.41
N SER A 205 9.70 -29.66 11.44
CA SER A 205 8.80 -29.81 12.60
C SER A 205 8.94 -28.68 13.64
N GLY A 206 9.85 -27.73 13.42
CA GLY A 206 10.16 -26.64 14.34
C GLY A 206 9.61 -25.27 13.88
N PRO A 207 9.94 -24.19 14.62
CA PRO A 207 9.47 -22.83 14.29
C PRO A 207 9.87 -22.35 12.89
N ARG A 208 11.02 -22.80 12.37
CA ARG A 208 11.50 -22.43 11.03
C ARG A 208 10.61 -23.02 9.93
N GLY A 209 10.26 -24.30 10.04
CA GLY A 209 9.32 -24.94 9.11
C GLY A 209 7.93 -24.31 9.17
N ALA A 210 7.41 -24.09 10.37
CA ALA A 210 6.13 -23.43 10.59
C ALA A 210 6.08 -22.01 9.99
N GLN A 211 7.16 -21.23 10.11
CA GLN A 211 7.26 -19.91 9.49
C GLN A 211 7.21 -19.98 7.96
N LEU A 212 7.91 -20.93 7.34
CA LEU A 212 7.87 -21.12 5.88
C LEU A 212 6.49 -21.59 5.41
N HIS A 213 5.83 -22.49 6.15
CA HIS A 213 4.44 -22.87 5.88
C HIS A 213 3.49 -21.67 5.92
N ALA A 214 3.62 -20.80 6.92
CA ALA A 214 2.84 -19.57 7.02
C ALA A 214 3.11 -18.63 5.81
N MET A 215 4.38 -18.42 5.45
CA MET A 215 4.75 -17.61 4.29
C MET A 215 4.20 -18.18 2.97
N MET A 216 4.25 -19.50 2.79
CA MET A 216 3.66 -20.18 1.63
C MET A 216 2.13 -20.04 1.58
N THR A 217 1.47 -20.11 2.74
CA THR A 217 0.03 -19.84 2.85
C THR A 217 -0.29 -18.40 2.46
N ALA A 218 0.47 -17.43 2.95
CA ALA A 218 0.32 -16.03 2.57
C ALA A 218 0.57 -15.81 1.07
N ALA A 219 1.57 -16.47 0.48
CA ALA A 219 1.89 -16.38 -0.95
C ALA A 219 0.82 -17.00 -1.87
N LEU A 220 -0.04 -17.89 -1.36
CA LEU A 220 -1.19 -18.41 -2.11
C LEU A 220 -2.39 -17.44 -2.12
N MET A 221 -2.49 -16.54 -1.14
CA MET A 221 -3.60 -15.60 -1.01
C MET A 221 -3.82 -14.73 -2.25
N PRO A 222 -2.80 -14.11 -2.87
CA PRO A 222 -2.98 -13.29 -4.07
C PRO A 222 -3.55 -14.07 -5.26
N LYS A 223 -3.15 -15.32 -5.43
CA LYS A 223 -3.67 -16.21 -6.49
C LYS A 223 -5.16 -16.50 -6.28
N GLU A 224 -5.50 -16.95 -5.08
CA GLU A 224 -6.88 -17.33 -4.75
C GLU A 224 -7.80 -16.12 -4.82
N LEU A 225 -7.36 -14.95 -4.32
CA LEU A 225 -8.12 -13.71 -4.38
C LEU A 225 -8.30 -13.20 -5.82
N ALA A 226 -7.27 -13.29 -6.66
CA ALA A 226 -7.38 -12.91 -8.07
C ALA A 226 -8.42 -13.77 -8.81
N ALA A 227 -8.48 -15.08 -8.52
CA ALA A 227 -9.50 -15.96 -9.09
C ALA A 227 -10.93 -15.55 -8.67
N VAL A 228 -11.12 -15.10 -7.43
CA VAL A 228 -12.43 -14.58 -6.97
C VAL A 228 -12.81 -13.31 -7.75
N TYR A 229 -11.88 -12.36 -7.91
CA TYR A 229 -12.14 -11.16 -8.70
C TYR A 229 -12.36 -11.46 -10.19
N ALA A 230 -11.66 -12.46 -10.76
CA ALA A 230 -11.91 -12.90 -12.13
C ALA A 230 -13.36 -13.40 -12.29
N GLY A 231 -13.82 -14.21 -11.34
CA GLY A 231 -15.22 -14.66 -11.27
C GLY A 231 -16.21 -13.50 -11.17
N GLU A 232 -15.92 -12.49 -10.35
CA GLU A 232 -16.76 -11.31 -10.21
C GLU A 232 -16.81 -10.48 -11.50
N CYS A 233 -15.67 -10.26 -12.17
CA CYS A 233 -15.60 -9.62 -13.47
C CYS A 233 -16.46 -10.35 -14.51
N LEU A 234 -16.39 -11.68 -14.59
CA LEU A 234 -17.22 -12.48 -15.49
C LEU A 234 -18.72 -12.39 -15.14
N ARG A 235 -19.05 -12.39 -13.85
CA ARG A 235 -20.43 -12.23 -13.36
C ARG A 235 -21.00 -10.86 -13.76
N LEU A 236 -20.21 -9.79 -13.68
CA LEU A 236 -20.58 -8.47 -14.13
C LEU A 236 -20.70 -8.41 -15.65
N ALA A 237 -19.76 -9.00 -16.39
CA ALA A 237 -19.78 -9.06 -17.85
C ALA A 237 -21.03 -9.76 -18.41
N ALA A 238 -21.55 -10.77 -17.69
CA ALA A 238 -22.79 -11.46 -18.06
C ALA A 238 -24.05 -10.59 -17.93
N LYS A 239 -24.03 -9.59 -17.04
CA LYS A 239 -25.14 -8.65 -16.79
C LYS A 239 -24.99 -7.32 -17.52
N GLU A 240 -23.81 -7.03 -18.07
CA GLU A 240 -23.50 -5.79 -18.78
C GLU A 240 -24.17 -5.76 -20.17
N SER A 241 -24.84 -4.64 -20.46
CA SER A 241 -25.52 -4.39 -21.73
C SER A 241 -24.63 -3.66 -22.73
N THR A 242 -23.66 -2.88 -22.26
CA THR A 242 -22.74 -2.10 -23.08
C THR A 242 -21.62 -3.00 -23.62
N PRO A 243 -21.52 -3.22 -24.95
CA PRO A 243 -20.56 -4.18 -25.51
C PRO A 243 -19.10 -3.88 -25.17
N SER A 244 -18.69 -2.60 -25.17
CA SER A 244 -17.33 -2.20 -24.82
C SER A 244 -17.01 -2.53 -23.35
N ARG A 245 -17.91 -2.19 -22.43
CA ARG A 245 -17.72 -2.49 -21.00
C ARG A 245 -17.69 -3.99 -20.73
N LYS A 246 -18.51 -4.76 -21.45
CA LYS A 246 -18.49 -6.22 -21.36
C LYS A 246 -17.13 -6.79 -21.76
N GLU A 247 -16.51 -6.25 -22.80
CA GLU A 247 -15.19 -6.70 -23.23
C GLU A 247 -14.08 -6.28 -22.25
N GLU A 248 -14.16 -5.08 -21.69
CA GLU A 248 -13.26 -4.65 -20.61
C GLU A 248 -13.32 -5.59 -19.41
N LEU A 249 -14.52 -5.96 -18.95
CA LEU A 249 -14.69 -6.87 -17.83
C LEU A 249 -14.13 -8.27 -18.11
N LYS A 250 -14.27 -8.78 -19.34
CA LYS A 250 -13.63 -10.03 -19.74
C LYS A 250 -12.11 -9.91 -19.78
N GLN A 251 -11.58 -8.79 -20.28
CA GLN A 251 -10.15 -8.54 -20.29
C GLN A 251 -9.60 -8.47 -18.85
N MET A 252 -10.31 -7.81 -17.93
CA MET A 252 -9.95 -7.80 -16.51
C MET A 252 -9.93 -9.22 -15.92
N ALA A 253 -10.95 -10.04 -16.23
CA ALA A 253 -10.97 -11.43 -15.79
C ALA A 253 -9.79 -12.23 -16.34
N ALA A 254 -9.47 -12.10 -17.63
CA ALA A 254 -8.33 -12.76 -18.26
C ALA A 254 -7.00 -12.32 -17.62
N ASN A 255 -6.85 -11.04 -17.30
CA ASN A 255 -5.68 -10.54 -16.57
C ASN A 255 -5.59 -11.22 -15.18
N LEU A 256 -6.69 -11.23 -14.41
CA LEU A 256 -6.75 -11.78 -13.06
C LEU A 256 -6.58 -13.31 -12.99
N GLU A 257 -6.94 -14.03 -14.05
CA GLU A 257 -6.64 -15.46 -14.18
C GLU A 257 -5.14 -15.73 -14.30
N ARG A 258 -4.36 -14.74 -14.77
CA ARG A 258 -2.92 -14.81 -14.90
C ARG A 258 -2.19 -14.20 -13.69
N VAL A 259 -2.47 -12.93 -13.40
CA VAL A 259 -1.74 -12.13 -12.42
C VAL A 259 -2.54 -11.94 -11.12
N PRO A 260 -1.88 -11.90 -9.95
CA PRO A 260 -0.43 -11.77 -9.76
C PRO A 260 0.28 -13.12 -9.53
N TRP A 261 -0.37 -14.25 -9.84
CA TRP A 261 0.26 -15.56 -9.66
C TRP A 261 1.42 -15.80 -10.63
N GLU A 262 1.17 -15.63 -11.93
CA GLU A 262 2.20 -15.71 -12.96
C GLU A 262 2.86 -14.33 -13.19
N PRO A 263 4.08 -14.27 -13.77
CA PRO A 263 4.71 -13.01 -14.16
C PRO A 263 3.84 -12.15 -15.08
N SER A 264 3.85 -10.84 -14.85
CA SER A 264 3.15 -9.87 -15.72
C SER A 264 3.79 -9.82 -17.10
N VAL A 265 2.98 -9.55 -18.13
CA VAL A 265 3.44 -9.38 -19.52
C VAL A 265 3.05 -8.01 -20.06
N THR A 266 1.78 -7.63 -19.88
CA THR A 266 1.27 -6.33 -20.33
C THR A 266 1.32 -5.29 -19.22
N PHE A 267 1.27 -4.01 -19.60
CA PHE A 267 1.15 -2.91 -18.64
C PHE A 267 -0.12 -3.02 -17.77
N HIS A 268 -1.24 -3.46 -18.37
CA HIS A 268 -2.49 -3.65 -17.64
C HIS A 268 -2.37 -4.77 -16.59
N GLU A 269 -1.76 -5.90 -16.95
CA GLU A 269 -1.43 -6.96 -16.01
C GLU A 269 -0.49 -6.48 -14.91
N ALA A 270 0.54 -5.71 -15.24
CA ALA A 270 1.52 -5.21 -14.26
C ALA A 270 0.87 -4.29 -13.22
N VAL A 271 0.01 -3.36 -13.64
CA VAL A 271 -0.72 -2.46 -12.72
C VAL A 271 -1.73 -3.25 -11.88
N GLN A 272 -2.44 -4.22 -12.46
CA GLN A 272 -3.38 -5.09 -11.73
C GLN A 272 -2.65 -5.92 -10.66
N ALA A 273 -1.48 -6.48 -11.00
CA ALA A 273 -0.65 -7.27 -10.09
C ALA A 273 -0.07 -6.44 -8.95
N LEU A 274 0.41 -5.23 -9.29
CA LEU A 274 0.90 -4.25 -8.33
C LEU A 274 -0.18 -3.91 -7.31
N TRP A 275 -1.38 -3.54 -7.79
CA TRP A 275 -2.47 -3.12 -6.91
C TRP A 275 -2.94 -4.23 -5.98
N LEU A 276 -3.20 -5.45 -6.50
CA LEU A 276 -3.60 -6.58 -5.64
C LEU A 276 -2.56 -6.88 -4.57
N SER A 277 -1.27 -6.81 -4.93
CA SER A 277 -0.20 -7.07 -3.97
C SER A 277 -0.08 -5.95 -2.94
N HIS A 278 -0.21 -4.69 -3.38
CA HIS A 278 -0.16 -3.52 -2.50
C HIS A 278 -1.32 -3.51 -1.49
N MET A 279 -2.56 -3.73 -1.95
CA MET A 279 -3.72 -3.78 -1.06
C MET A 279 -3.62 -4.94 -0.05
N LEU A 280 -3.08 -6.09 -0.46
CA LEU A 280 -2.91 -7.24 0.44
C LEU A 280 -1.87 -7.01 1.54
N VAL A 281 -0.80 -6.27 1.24
CA VAL A 281 0.17 -5.83 2.26
C VAL A 281 -0.54 -4.95 3.30
N MET A 282 -1.31 -3.94 2.86
CA MET A 282 -2.09 -3.10 3.79
C MET A 282 -3.12 -3.91 4.59
N SER A 283 -3.79 -4.89 3.97
CA SER A 283 -4.73 -5.79 4.64
C SER A 283 -4.06 -6.63 5.72
N ASP A 284 -2.88 -7.19 5.46
CA ASP A 284 -2.16 -8.05 6.42
C ASP A 284 -1.65 -7.25 7.63
N GLU A 285 -1.23 -6.01 7.40
CA GLU A 285 -0.88 -5.07 8.48
C GLU A 285 -2.08 -4.69 9.36
N ASN A 286 -3.30 -5.01 8.92
CA ASN A 286 -4.57 -4.60 9.54
C ASN A 286 -4.62 -3.08 9.79
N TYR A 287 -3.95 -2.33 8.92
CA TYR A 287 -3.78 -0.91 9.06
C TYR A 287 -3.56 -0.31 7.66
N PRO A 288 -4.58 0.35 7.07
CA PRO A 288 -4.39 1.25 5.94
C PRO A 288 -3.77 2.55 6.45
N GLY A 289 -2.71 2.42 7.24
CA GLY A 289 -2.01 3.51 7.85
C GLY A 289 -0.99 4.13 6.93
N PRO A 290 -0.15 5.03 7.46
CA PRO A 290 0.83 5.66 6.63
C PRO A 290 1.99 4.73 6.22
N GLY A 291 2.51 4.97 5.02
CA GLY A 291 3.87 4.58 4.66
C GLY A 291 4.07 3.24 3.97
N VAL A 292 3.04 2.52 3.50
CA VAL A 292 3.29 1.50 2.47
C VAL A 292 3.47 2.22 1.14
N SER A 293 4.69 2.27 0.62
CA SER A 293 5.02 3.04 -0.57
C SER A 293 5.36 2.14 -1.76
N PHE A 294 5.11 2.62 -2.97
CA PHE A 294 5.36 1.93 -4.24
C PHE A 294 6.83 1.93 -4.65
N GLY A 295 7.64 2.87 -4.16
CA GLY A 295 9.04 2.97 -4.54
C GLY A 295 9.22 3.53 -5.96
N ARG A 296 10.23 3.06 -6.72
CA ARG A 296 10.57 3.57 -8.07
C ARG A 296 9.59 3.09 -9.15
N LEU A 297 8.33 3.52 -9.04
CA LEU A 297 7.19 3.08 -9.85
C LEU A 297 7.45 3.18 -11.36
N ASP A 298 8.07 4.25 -11.81
CA ASP A 298 8.38 4.43 -13.23
C ASP A 298 9.44 3.45 -13.74
N GLN A 299 10.37 3.00 -12.91
CA GLN A 299 11.45 2.11 -13.35
C GLN A 299 11.01 0.66 -13.49
N TYR A 300 10.30 0.11 -12.49
CA TYR A 300 9.91 -1.30 -12.54
C TYR A 300 8.66 -1.54 -13.41
N LEU A 301 7.87 -0.50 -13.71
CA LEU A 301 6.75 -0.61 -14.66
C LEU A 301 7.14 -0.33 -16.12
N LEU A 302 8.25 0.38 -16.37
CA LEU A 302 8.70 0.75 -17.72
C LEU A 302 8.78 -0.42 -18.70
N PRO A 303 9.31 -1.61 -18.34
CA PRO A 303 9.38 -2.73 -19.30
C PRO A 303 8.01 -3.16 -19.82
N TYR A 304 6.98 -3.11 -18.97
CA TYR A 304 5.60 -3.48 -19.33
C TYR A 304 4.92 -2.39 -20.14
N TRP A 305 5.20 -1.12 -19.81
CA TRP A 305 4.77 0.05 -20.60
C TRP A 305 5.30 -0.05 -22.03
N ASP A 306 6.62 -0.19 -22.19
CA ASP A 306 7.29 -0.29 -23.49
C ASP A 306 6.84 -1.52 -24.28
N HIS A 307 6.63 -2.65 -23.59
CA HIS A 307 6.09 -3.85 -24.23
C HIS A 307 4.68 -3.58 -24.77
N SER A 308 3.78 -3.04 -23.95
CA SER A 308 2.40 -2.80 -24.36
C SER A 308 2.27 -1.76 -25.47
N ILE A 309 3.00 -0.64 -25.42
CA ILE A 309 3.01 0.37 -26.50
C ILE A 309 3.46 -0.25 -27.82
N ARG A 310 4.56 -1.02 -27.81
CA ARG A 310 5.05 -1.71 -29.02
C ARG A 310 4.07 -2.75 -29.58
N ASN A 311 3.18 -3.28 -28.75
CA ASN A 311 2.14 -4.22 -29.13
C ASN A 311 0.76 -3.56 -29.35
N GLY A 312 0.73 -2.23 -29.51
CA GLY A 312 -0.46 -1.50 -29.95
C GLY A 312 -1.33 -0.94 -28.84
N MET A 313 -0.88 -0.94 -27.58
CA MET A 313 -1.53 -0.16 -26.52
C MET A 313 -1.38 1.33 -26.85
N ASP A 314 -2.50 2.04 -26.85
CA ASP A 314 -2.48 3.50 -26.94
C ASP A 314 -1.96 4.11 -25.62
N ARG A 315 -1.17 5.19 -25.73
CA ARG A 315 -0.57 5.86 -24.56
C ARG A 315 -1.62 6.45 -23.62
N GLU A 316 -2.71 7.01 -24.17
CA GLU A 316 -3.80 7.55 -23.35
C GLU A 316 -4.60 6.45 -22.67
N PHE A 317 -4.74 5.27 -23.29
CA PHE A 317 -5.30 4.10 -22.61
C PHE A 317 -4.40 3.63 -21.45
N GLY A 318 -3.08 3.64 -21.63
CA GLY A 318 -2.13 3.39 -20.54
C GLY A 318 -2.29 4.38 -19.37
N LYS A 319 -2.50 5.68 -19.67
CA LYS A 319 -2.84 6.69 -18.66
C LYS A 319 -4.21 6.44 -18.03
N GLU A 320 -5.19 5.94 -18.78
CA GLU A 320 -6.51 5.59 -18.23
C GLU A 320 -6.41 4.47 -17.19
N ILE A 321 -5.59 3.44 -17.43
CA ILE A 321 -5.26 2.39 -16.45
C ILE A 321 -4.64 3.01 -15.18
N LEU A 322 -3.67 3.92 -15.35
CA LEU A 322 -3.05 4.62 -14.21
C LEU A 322 -4.05 5.48 -13.43
N LYS A 323 -4.96 6.19 -14.11
CA LYS A 323 -6.00 7.00 -13.44
C LYS A 323 -6.96 6.14 -12.60
N CYS A 324 -7.30 4.94 -13.06
CA CYS A 324 -8.03 3.96 -12.25
C CYS A 324 -7.23 3.53 -11.01
N PHE A 325 -5.95 3.23 -11.17
CA PHE A 325 -5.04 2.92 -10.05
C PHE A 325 -4.90 4.08 -9.04
N TRP A 326 -4.96 5.34 -9.51
CA TRP A 326 -5.01 6.52 -8.66
C TRP A 326 -6.25 6.52 -7.75
N VAL A 327 -7.44 6.24 -8.31
CA VAL A 327 -8.68 6.16 -7.54
C VAL A 327 -8.57 5.10 -6.44
N HIS A 328 -8.07 3.92 -6.80
CA HIS A 328 -7.79 2.82 -5.86
C HIS A 328 -6.91 3.25 -4.67
N SER A 329 -5.79 3.90 -4.96
CA SER A 329 -4.86 4.40 -3.96
C SER A 329 -5.53 5.38 -2.97
N ASN A 330 -6.52 6.15 -3.40
CA ASN A 330 -7.28 7.02 -2.50
C ASN A 330 -8.35 6.26 -1.71
N THR A 331 -9.08 5.33 -2.35
CA THR A 331 -10.11 4.53 -1.66
C THR A 331 -9.53 3.59 -0.60
N ALA A 332 -8.21 3.35 -0.59
CA ALA A 332 -7.52 2.66 0.49
C ALA A 332 -7.83 3.27 1.88
N TYR A 333 -8.09 4.58 1.94
CA TYR A 333 -8.32 5.32 3.18
C TYR A 333 -9.78 5.60 3.50
N ASP A 334 -10.73 4.99 2.78
CA ASP A 334 -12.17 5.22 2.97
C ASP A 334 -12.63 5.05 4.44
N ALA A 335 -12.05 4.09 5.15
CA ALA A 335 -12.36 3.83 6.56
C ALA A 335 -12.07 5.02 7.49
N MET A 336 -11.34 6.04 7.00
CA MET A 336 -10.98 7.25 7.73
C MET A 336 -11.76 8.49 7.27
N ILE A 337 -12.73 8.37 6.36
CA ILE A 337 -13.57 9.50 5.90
C ILE A 337 -14.36 10.12 7.06
N ARG A 338 -14.78 9.32 8.04
CA ARG A 338 -15.50 9.79 9.23
C ARG A 338 -14.58 10.20 10.40
N VAL A 339 -13.26 10.09 10.22
CA VAL A 339 -12.25 10.31 11.27
C VAL A 339 -11.48 11.61 10.99
N GLY A 340 -11.12 12.33 12.05
CA GLY A 340 -10.09 13.39 12.00
C GLY A 340 -10.37 14.55 11.03
N GLY A 341 -11.63 14.83 10.69
CA GLY A 341 -11.98 15.90 9.74
C GLY A 341 -11.88 15.48 8.26
N ASN A 342 -12.32 14.26 7.93
CA ASN A 342 -12.35 13.71 6.57
C ASN A 342 -11.00 13.20 6.04
N GLN A 343 -10.21 12.56 6.92
CA GLN A 343 -8.88 12.07 6.59
C GLN A 343 -8.83 11.05 5.45
N GLY A 344 -9.93 10.36 5.14
CA GLY A 344 -10.00 9.48 3.97
C GLY A 344 -10.08 10.21 2.63
N ILE A 345 -10.56 11.46 2.60
CA ILE A 345 -10.57 12.31 1.39
C ILE A 345 -9.39 13.26 1.36
N THR A 346 -8.98 13.78 2.52
CA THR A 346 -7.79 14.62 2.68
C THR A 346 -6.54 13.81 3.01
N ALA A 347 -6.53 12.54 2.57
CA ALA A 347 -5.51 11.56 2.92
C ALA A 347 -4.11 12.07 2.59
N GLY A 348 -3.24 11.98 3.59
CA GLY A 348 -1.84 12.32 3.49
C GLY A 348 -0.96 11.20 4.07
N PHE A 349 -1.37 9.96 3.89
CA PHE A 349 -0.79 8.81 4.58
C PHE A 349 0.39 8.20 3.82
N GLY A 350 0.70 8.64 2.60
CA GLY A 350 2.05 8.40 2.07
C GLY A 350 2.20 7.05 1.38
N GLN A 351 1.29 6.77 0.46
CA GLN A 351 1.51 5.83 -0.63
C GLN A 351 2.48 6.48 -1.65
N LEU A 352 3.76 6.59 -1.28
CA LEU A 352 4.74 7.30 -2.12
C LEU A 352 5.15 6.49 -3.33
N PHE A 353 5.44 7.20 -4.41
CA PHE A 353 6.22 6.65 -5.50
C PHE A 353 7.26 7.66 -5.98
N ASN A 354 8.39 7.15 -6.46
CA ASN A 354 9.49 7.93 -6.99
C ASN A 354 9.51 7.88 -8.52
N LEU A 355 9.86 9.01 -9.11
CA LEU A 355 10.09 9.21 -10.54
C LEU A 355 11.54 9.65 -10.77
N SER A 356 12.12 9.27 -11.92
CA SER A 356 13.45 9.70 -12.35
C SER A 356 14.55 9.32 -11.34
N GLY A 357 15.57 10.17 -11.17
CA GLY A 357 16.74 9.98 -10.32
C GLY A 357 17.92 9.32 -11.03
N LEU A 358 19.00 9.17 -10.30
CA LEU A 358 20.21 8.48 -10.72
C LEU A 358 20.00 6.96 -10.73
N GLY A 359 20.62 6.32 -11.70
CA GLY A 359 20.81 4.88 -11.80
C GLY A 359 22.29 4.51 -11.59
N ALA A 360 22.64 3.29 -12.01
CA ALA A 360 24.01 2.81 -12.01
C ALA A 360 24.92 3.79 -12.77
N ASP A 361 26.16 3.94 -12.29
CA ASP A 361 27.18 4.82 -12.86
C ASP A 361 26.75 6.31 -13.00
N GLY A 362 25.71 6.72 -12.27
CA GLY A 362 25.20 8.09 -12.29
C GLY A 362 24.39 8.44 -13.54
N ALA A 363 23.85 7.44 -14.26
CA ALA A 363 22.95 7.66 -15.38
C ALA A 363 21.64 8.32 -14.91
N ASP A 364 21.10 9.26 -15.69
CA ASP A 364 19.73 9.73 -15.50
C ASP A 364 18.73 8.63 -15.88
N MET A 365 17.71 8.45 -15.04
CA MET A 365 16.68 7.42 -15.23
C MET A 365 15.32 8.00 -15.64
N THR A 366 15.28 9.24 -16.11
CA THR A 366 14.06 9.84 -16.66
C THR A 366 13.64 9.11 -17.94
N ASN A 367 12.39 8.66 -18.00
CA ASN A 367 11.87 7.88 -19.13
C ASN A 367 10.46 8.35 -19.54
N ASP A 368 9.88 7.73 -20.58
CA ASP A 368 8.53 8.10 -21.07
C ASP A 368 7.45 7.89 -20.01
N LEU A 369 7.54 6.83 -19.22
CA LEU A 369 6.60 6.56 -18.13
C LEU A 369 6.72 7.60 -17.00
N SER A 370 7.91 8.15 -16.74
CA SER A 370 8.07 9.30 -15.83
C SER A 370 7.18 10.48 -16.28
N TYR A 371 7.17 10.80 -17.58
CA TYR A 371 6.33 11.87 -18.13
C TYR A 371 4.84 11.51 -18.13
N ALA A 372 4.47 10.27 -18.47
CA ALA A 372 3.09 9.82 -18.42
C ALA A 372 2.51 9.90 -17.00
N LEU A 373 3.29 9.57 -15.98
CA LEU A 373 2.91 9.70 -14.58
C LEU A 373 2.78 11.19 -14.17
N LEU A 374 3.68 12.07 -14.60
CA LEU A 374 3.56 13.52 -14.40
C LEU A 374 2.29 14.09 -15.03
N GLU A 375 1.91 13.64 -16.22
CA GLU A 375 0.64 14.01 -16.85
C GLU A 375 -0.57 13.50 -16.05
N VAL A 376 -0.56 12.26 -15.58
CA VAL A 376 -1.65 11.71 -14.75
C VAL A 376 -1.81 12.52 -13.47
N ILE A 377 -0.71 12.86 -12.79
CA ILE A 377 -0.71 13.74 -11.61
C ILE A 377 -1.36 15.08 -11.94
N ASP A 378 -0.93 15.70 -13.05
CA ASP A 378 -1.41 17.00 -13.48
C ASP A 378 -2.92 17.02 -13.80
N GLU A 379 -3.39 15.99 -14.51
CA GLU A 379 -4.77 15.83 -14.97
C GLU A 379 -5.75 15.48 -13.84
N MET A 380 -5.30 14.71 -12.86
CA MET A 380 -6.13 14.22 -11.75
C MET A 380 -6.21 15.19 -10.55
N THR A 381 -5.28 16.14 -10.46
CA THR A 381 -5.23 17.13 -9.37
C THR A 381 -6.51 17.99 -9.34
N PRO A 382 -7.15 18.21 -8.17
CA PRO A 382 -6.71 17.79 -6.84
C PRO A 382 -7.23 16.40 -6.50
N ILE A 383 -6.29 15.48 -6.30
CA ILE A 383 -6.44 14.16 -5.68
C ILE A 383 -5.10 13.87 -5.00
N LEU A 384 -5.09 13.32 -3.78
CA LEU A 384 -3.90 13.40 -2.92
C LEU A 384 -2.99 12.18 -2.98
N GLU A 385 -3.55 11.00 -3.22
CA GLU A 385 -2.81 9.74 -3.27
C GLU A 385 -2.86 9.14 -4.69
N PRO A 386 -1.92 8.27 -5.07
CA PRO A 386 -0.63 8.09 -4.41
C PRO A 386 0.23 9.36 -4.51
N LYS A 387 1.11 9.59 -3.54
CA LYS A 387 1.94 10.80 -3.49
C LYS A 387 3.19 10.69 -4.36
N PRO A 388 3.33 11.55 -5.38
CA PRO A 388 4.54 11.57 -6.20
C PRO A 388 5.74 12.19 -5.50
N ASN A 389 6.92 11.65 -5.79
CA ASN A 389 8.22 12.17 -5.42
C ASN A 389 9.13 12.18 -6.66
N VAL A 390 9.62 13.35 -7.07
CA VAL A 390 10.56 13.46 -8.19
C VAL A 390 11.98 13.50 -7.64
N ARG A 391 12.77 12.50 -8.03
CA ARG A 391 14.20 12.42 -7.74
C ARG A 391 14.98 13.26 -8.74
N LEU A 392 15.69 14.27 -8.24
CA LEU A 392 16.46 15.23 -9.02
C LEU A 392 17.95 15.11 -8.70
N HIS A 393 18.78 15.37 -9.70
CA HIS A 393 20.23 15.40 -9.60
C HIS A 393 20.81 16.52 -10.46
N ARG A 394 22.11 16.80 -10.35
CA ARG A 394 22.79 17.90 -11.06
C ARG A 394 22.66 17.88 -12.58
N ASN A 395 22.43 16.68 -13.15
CA ASN A 395 22.33 16.45 -14.59
C ASN A 395 20.91 16.05 -15.00
N SER A 396 19.89 16.32 -14.16
CA SER A 396 18.50 16.03 -14.54
C SER A 396 18.14 16.75 -15.84
N PRO A 397 17.41 16.10 -16.77
CA PRO A 397 17.14 16.68 -18.08
C PRO A 397 16.38 18.02 -17.97
N GLU A 398 16.74 18.98 -18.83
CA GLU A 398 16.10 20.30 -18.87
C GLU A 398 14.58 20.19 -19.06
N LYS A 399 14.13 19.28 -19.94
CA LYS A 399 12.69 19.00 -20.13
C LYS A 399 11.99 18.56 -18.85
N LEU A 400 12.62 17.72 -18.00
CA LEU A 400 12.05 17.31 -16.73
C LEU A 400 11.99 18.50 -15.77
N MET A 401 13.05 19.30 -15.70
CA MET A 401 13.12 20.50 -14.87
C MET A 401 12.02 21.51 -15.25
N ASP A 402 11.85 21.80 -16.54
CA ASP A 402 10.81 22.69 -17.05
C ASP A 402 9.41 22.18 -16.73
N THR A 403 9.18 20.86 -16.86
CA THR A 403 7.91 20.22 -16.52
C THR A 403 7.60 20.38 -15.03
N VAL A 404 8.57 20.08 -14.16
CA VAL A 404 8.46 20.22 -12.71
C VAL A 404 8.16 21.67 -12.31
N VAL A 405 8.91 22.64 -12.84
CA VAL A 405 8.71 24.08 -12.56
C VAL A 405 7.33 24.54 -13.04
N SER A 406 6.90 24.12 -14.24
CA SER A 406 5.58 24.45 -14.79
C SER A 406 4.46 23.92 -13.89
N MET A 407 4.53 22.67 -13.47
CA MET A 407 3.55 22.07 -12.56
C MET A 407 3.51 22.79 -11.20
N ILE A 408 4.67 23.12 -10.62
CA ILE A 408 4.72 23.90 -9.36
C ILE A 408 4.07 25.28 -9.55
N SER A 409 4.35 25.96 -10.66
CA SER A 409 3.87 27.33 -10.90
C SER A 409 2.34 27.46 -11.01
N SER A 410 1.64 26.37 -11.32
CA SER A 410 0.19 26.35 -11.54
C SER A 410 -0.62 25.76 -10.38
N ASN A 411 0.04 25.29 -9.31
CA ASN A 411 -0.59 24.62 -8.18
C ASN A 411 -0.63 25.48 -6.91
N GLN A 412 -1.69 25.33 -6.12
CA GLN A 412 -1.89 26.04 -4.84
C GLN A 412 -1.21 25.29 -3.65
N GLY A 413 -0.45 24.23 -3.96
CA GLY A 413 0.32 23.39 -3.03
C GLY A 413 1.43 22.64 -3.78
N ALA A 414 2.08 21.68 -3.13
CA ALA A 414 3.11 20.87 -3.77
C ALA A 414 2.47 19.71 -4.54
N PRO A 415 2.50 19.68 -5.89
CA PRO A 415 1.95 18.56 -6.66
C PRO A 415 2.75 17.26 -6.50
N PHE A 416 3.98 17.36 -6.00
CA PHE A 416 4.89 16.27 -5.70
C PHE A 416 5.92 16.74 -4.69
N LEU A 417 6.59 15.77 -4.08
CA LEU A 417 7.79 15.97 -3.27
C LEU A 417 9.02 16.01 -4.18
N LEU A 418 10.07 16.69 -3.72
CA LEU A 418 11.36 16.73 -4.40
C LEU A 418 12.42 16.09 -3.53
N ASN A 419 13.23 15.23 -4.14
CA ASN A 419 14.34 14.57 -3.48
C ASN A 419 15.62 14.81 -4.26
N PHE A 420 16.72 15.10 -3.56
CA PHE A 420 17.99 15.47 -4.19
C PHE A 420 19.00 14.33 -4.07
N ASP A 421 19.16 13.58 -5.14
CA ASP A 421 19.76 12.25 -5.14
C ASP A 421 21.16 12.20 -4.56
N GLU A 422 22.07 13.11 -4.95
CA GLU A 422 23.44 13.06 -4.45
C GLU A 422 23.52 13.26 -2.94
N ARG A 423 22.57 14.01 -2.35
CA ARG A 423 22.50 14.22 -0.90
C ARG A 423 21.84 13.05 -0.19
N SER A 424 20.76 12.52 -0.75
CA SER A 424 20.04 11.38 -0.20
C SER A 424 20.91 10.12 -0.20
N MET A 425 21.58 9.81 -1.32
CA MET A 425 22.53 8.69 -1.40
C MET A 425 23.72 8.89 -0.46
N ALA A 426 24.29 10.09 -0.35
CA ALA A 426 25.38 10.36 0.60
C ALA A 426 24.94 10.15 2.06
N GLY A 427 23.71 10.52 2.40
CA GLY A 427 23.11 10.27 3.72
C GLY A 427 22.99 8.78 4.01
N MET A 428 22.44 8.02 3.07
CA MET A 428 22.28 6.56 3.20
C MET A 428 23.62 5.83 3.31
N LEU A 429 24.61 6.15 2.47
CA LEU A 429 25.96 5.58 2.55
C LEU A 429 26.63 5.89 3.90
N ARG A 430 26.45 7.12 4.41
CA ARG A 430 26.98 7.52 5.71
C ARG A 430 26.35 6.72 6.84
N GLU A 431 25.02 6.54 6.83
CA GLU A 431 24.35 5.73 7.85
C GLU A 431 24.70 4.25 7.74
N ALA A 432 24.82 3.72 6.53
CA ALA A 432 25.26 2.35 6.31
C ALA A 432 26.65 2.09 6.92
N LYS A 433 27.58 3.03 6.72
CA LYS A 433 28.92 2.97 7.32
C LYS A 433 28.88 3.05 8.85
N ARG A 434 28.07 3.96 9.41
CA ARG A 434 27.93 4.14 10.87
C ARG A 434 27.32 2.93 11.56
N SER A 435 26.34 2.31 10.91
CA SER A 435 25.60 1.17 11.44
C SER A 435 26.25 -0.18 11.11
N GLY A 436 27.37 -0.20 10.38
CA GLY A 436 28.09 -1.44 10.02
C GLY A 436 27.37 -2.29 8.96
N VAL A 437 26.43 -1.72 8.21
CA VAL A 437 25.60 -2.42 7.21
C VAL A 437 25.99 -2.09 5.76
N GLY A 438 27.26 -1.71 5.53
CA GLY A 438 27.77 -1.40 4.19
C GLY A 438 27.69 -2.56 3.19
N HIS A 439 27.50 -3.80 3.65
CA HIS A 439 27.23 -4.94 2.77
C HIS A 439 25.80 -4.93 2.20
N LEU A 440 24.87 -4.20 2.81
CA LEU A 440 23.48 -4.04 2.35
C LEU A 440 23.28 -2.75 1.54
N ILE A 441 23.93 -1.66 1.95
CA ILE A 441 23.83 -0.35 1.30
C ILE A 441 25.23 0.15 0.96
N ASN A 442 25.54 0.26 -0.33
CA ASN A 442 26.86 0.63 -0.83
C ASN A 442 26.76 1.37 -2.17
N GLU A 443 27.91 1.82 -2.66
CA GLU A 443 28.03 2.62 -3.88
C GLU A 443 27.41 1.92 -5.11
N SER A 444 27.42 0.59 -5.15
CA SER A 444 26.88 -0.18 -6.29
C SER A 444 25.36 -0.29 -6.32
N ASN A 445 24.66 -0.04 -5.20
CA ASN A 445 23.22 -0.22 -5.12
C ASN A 445 22.45 0.96 -4.53
N VAL A 446 23.12 1.93 -3.90
CA VAL A 446 22.43 3.02 -3.20
C VAL A 446 21.50 3.83 -4.11
N HIS A 447 21.78 3.89 -5.42
CA HIS A 447 20.92 4.57 -6.40
C HIS A 447 19.52 3.95 -6.54
N GLU A 448 19.34 2.69 -6.11
CA GLU A 448 18.05 1.98 -6.09
C GLU A 448 17.15 2.36 -4.91
N TYR A 449 17.59 3.29 -4.04
CA TYR A 449 16.76 3.77 -2.95
C TYR A 449 15.45 4.40 -3.43
N ALA A 450 14.48 4.46 -2.54
CA ALA A 450 13.24 5.17 -2.75
C ALA A 450 12.80 5.86 -1.45
N SER A 451 11.77 6.70 -1.56
CA SER A 451 11.18 7.39 -0.42
C SER A 451 9.95 6.63 0.07
N VAL A 452 9.82 6.51 1.38
CA VAL A 452 8.71 5.86 2.07
C VAL A 452 7.99 6.87 2.96
N GLY A 453 6.66 6.85 3.02
CA GLY A 453 5.87 7.68 3.96
C GLY A 453 5.83 9.17 3.62
N CYS A 454 6.86 9.94 3.96
CA CYS A 454 6.95 11.36 3.65
C CYS A 454 8.22 11.66 2.86
N LEU A 455 9.39 11.63 3.49
CA LEU A 455 10.69 11.96 2.88
C LEU A 455 11.81 11.02 3.36
N GLU A 456 11.45 9.93 4.02
CA GLU A 456 12.37 8.97 4.57
C GLU A 456 12.91 8.09 3.44
N ASN A 457 14.23 8.06 3.29
CA ASN A 457 14.88 7.33 2.20
C ASN A 457 15.33 5.96 2.70
N THR A 458 14.85 4.91 2.05
CA THR A 458 15.11 3.51 2.41
C THR A 458 15.50 2.71 1.17
N MET A 459 16.07 1.53 1.39
CA MET A 459 16.25 0.56 0.30
C MET A 459 14.94 -0.17 0.03
N VAL A 460 14.68 -0.47 -1.25
CA VAL A 460 13.45 -1.13 -1.70
C VAL A 460 13.52 -2.64 -1.46
N GLY A 461 12.47 -3.23 -0.90
CA GLY A 461 12.30 -4.68 -0.78
C GLY A 461 13.10 -5.36 0.34
N ASN A 462 13.97 -4.63 1.04
CA ASN A 462 14.89 -5.22 2.02
C ASN A 462 15.11 -4.35 3.28
N ASP A 463 14.27 -3.35 3.52
CA ASP A 463 14.37 -2.43 4.66
C ASP A 463 13.09 -2.46 5.51
N ARG A 464 13.27 -2.52 6.84
CA ARG A 464 12.20 -2.39 7.85
C ARG A 464 12.72 -1.63 9.08
N SER A 465 13.54 -0.61 8.86
CA SER A 465 14.28 0.14 9.88
C SER A 465 13.42 1.02 10.79
N GLY A 466 12.09 1.09 10.59
CA GLY A 466 11.19 1.88 11.43
C GLY A 466 11.38 3.37 11.19
N THR A 467 10.85 3.87 10.07
CA THR A 467 10.81 5.31 9.81
C THR A 467 9.63 5.90 10.60
N VAL A 468 9.81 7.04 11.28
CA VAL A 468 8.83 7.78 12.13
C VAL A 468 8.49 7.22 13.52
N ASP A 469 9.28 6.30 14.05
CA ASP A 469 8.98 5.68 15.36
C ASP A 469 8.97 6.66 16.55
N ASN A 470 9.73 7.76 16.48
CA ASN A 470 9.82 8.75 17.55
C ASN A 470 9.97 10.18 17.01
N ASN A 471 9.02 11.05 17.34
CA ASN A 471 9.10 12.47 17.03
C ASN A 471 9.28 13.28 18.31
N LEU A 472 10.38 14.03 18.41
CA LEU A 472 10.67 14.94 19.51
C LEU A 472 9.89 16.24 19.34
N ASN A 473 9.21 16.67 20.40
CA ASN A 473 8.70 18.03 20.55
C ASN A 473 9.83 18.89 21.14
N LEU A 474 10.71 19.36 20.24
CA LEU A 474 11.82 20.27 20.55
C LEU A 474 11.31 21.62 21.02
#